data_AF-A0AAC8VVR3-F1
#
_entry.id   AF-A0AAC8VVR3-F1
#
_cell.length_a   1.000
_cell.length_b   1.000
_cell.length_c   1.000
_cell.angle_alpha   90.00
_cell.angle_beta   90.00
_cell.angle_gamma   90.00
#
_symmetry.space_group_name_H-M   'P 1'
#
loop_
_entity.id
_entity.type
_entity.pdbx_description
1 polymer ?
#
loop_
_entity_poly.entity_id
_entity_poly.type
_entity_poly.pdbx_seq_one_letter_code
_entity_poly.pdbx_strand_id
1 'polypeptide(L)'
;MDRASRLDALLRTHDGRPPQSDLRVVLLGGETRANALRRAAALHLHESLAAEARLAVAGRRRTQSAATARADAWLARLAATLAHHRRAAVALRDQRKAYSQ
;
A
#
# COMPACT_ATOMS: atom_id res chain seq x y z
N MET A 1 6.78 8.20 -25.78
CA MET A 1 7.88 9.06 -25.29
C MET A 1 8.77 8.23 -24.36
N ASP A 2 10.05 8.10 -24.68
CA ASP A 2 11.01 7.33 -23.88
C ASP A 2 11.36 8.03 -22.55
N ARG A 3 12.19 7.41 -21.70
CA ARG A 3 12.59 7.98 -20.41
C ARG A 3 13.46 9.22 -20.57
N ALA A 4 14.38 9.21 -21.53
CA ALA A 4 15.34 10.29 -21.77
C ALA A 4 14.63 11.58 -22.17
N SER A 5 13.69 11.49 -23.11
CA SER A 5 12.90 12.63 -23.61
C SER A 5 12.06 13.30 -22.50
N ARG A 6 11.53 12.51 -21.55
CA ARG A 6 10.79 13.05 -20.40
C ARG A 6 11.67 13.76 -19.39
N LEU A 7 12.86 13.22 -19.16
CA LEU A 7 13.83 13.85 -18.26
C LEU A 7 14.33 15.16 -18.85
N ASP A 8 14.63 15.16 -20.15
CA ASP A 8 15.04 16.35 -20.90
C ASP A 8 13.95 17.43 -20.88
N ALA A 9 12.68 17.05 -21.09
CA ALA A 9 11.55 17.97 -20.94
C ALA A 9 11.41 18.54 -19.52
N LEU A 10 11.62 17.72 -18.47
CA LEU A 10 11.57 18.19 -17.08
C LEU A 10 12.71 19.16 -16.77
N LEU A 11 13.92 18.90 -17.25
CA LEU A 11 15.08 19.77 -17.05
C LEU A 11 14.90 21.12 -17.76
N ARG A 12 14.25 21.14 -18.94
CA ARG A 12 13.94 22.41 -19.64
C ARG A 12 12.89 23.29 -18.94
N THR A 13 12.08 22.72 -18.06
CA THR A 13 11.02 23.47 -17.35
C THR A 13 11.49 24.03 -16.01
N HIS A 14 12.69 23.68 -15.57
CA HIS A 14 13.24 24.09 -14.29
C HIS A 14 14.63 24.73 -14.50
N ASP A 15 14.78 25.99 -14.11
CA ASP A 15 16.06 26.71 -14.18
C ASP A 15 17.12 26.16 -13.20
N GLY A 16 16.74 25.22 -12.34
CA GLY A 16 17.59 24.57 -11.35
C GLY A 16 17.20 23.10 -11.15
N ARG A 17 17.67 22.49 -10.05
CA ARG A 17 17.37 21.08 -9.76
C ARG A 17 15.85 20.90 -9.59
N PRO A 18 15.19 20.08 -10.43
CA PRO A 18 13.76 19.86 -10.29
C PRO A 18 13.42 19.14 -8.97
N PRO A 19 12.18 19.28 -8.46
CA PRO A 19 11.72 18.60 -7.27
C PRO A 19 11.92 17.08 -7.36
N GLN A 20 12.28 16.45 -6.23
CA GLN A 20 12.47 14.99 -6.16
C GLN A 20 11.19 14.22 -6.51
N SER A 21 10.02 14.78 -6.21
CA SER A 21 8.72 14.21 -6.57
C SER A 21 8.59 14.02 -8.08
N ASP A 22 9.01 15.02 -8.84
CA ASP A 22 8.77 15.12 -10.28
C ASP A 22 9.80 14.28 -11.03
N LEU A 23 11.05 14.33 -10.57
CA LEU A 23 12.10 13.40 -10.99
C LEU A 23 11.66 11.95 -10.81
N ARG A 24 11.11 11.61 -9.64
CA ARG A 24 10.64 10.25 -9.37
C ARG A 24 9.52 9.84 -10.33
N VAL A 25 8.56 10.72 -10.60
CA VAL A 25 7.47 10.45 -11.55
C VAL A 25 8.02 10.19 -12.95
N VAL A 26 8.94 11.03 -13.43
CA VAL A 26 9.59 10.86 -14.74
C VAL A 26 10.37 9.53 -14.83
N LEU A 27 11.18 9.22 -13.82
CA LEU A 27 11.99 8.00 -13.76
C LEU A 27 11.13 6.73 -13.76
N LEU A 28 10.00 6.77 -13.05
CA LEU A 28 9.01 5.69 -12.99
C LEU A 28 8.15 5.58 -14.26
N GLY A 29 8.41 6.40 -15.28
CA GLY A 29 7.72 6.32 -16.56
C GLY A 29 6.40 7.08 -16.57
N GLY A 30 6.34 8.23 -15.89
CA GLY A 30 5.21 9.15 -15.91
C GLY A 30 4.22 8.90 -14.78
N GLU A 31 3.28 9.83 -14.62
CA GLU A 31 2.37 9.88 -13.48
C GLU A 31 1.49 8.63 -13.38
N THR A 32 0.92 8.19 -14.49
CA THR A 32 0.09 6.98 -14.55
C THR A 32 0.83 5.75 -14.05
N ARG A 33 2.07 5.53 -14.51
CA ARG A 33 2.89 4.37 -14.11
C ARG A 33 3.38 4.50 -12.68
N ALA A 34 3.79 5.69 -12.26
CA ALA A 34 4.20 5.96 -10.87
C ALA A 34 3.04 5.70 -9.89
N ASN A 35 1.82 6.14 -10.23
CA ASN A 35 0.64 5.91 -9.41
C ASN A 35 0.21 4.44 -9.40
N ALA A 36 0.31 3.74 -10.54
CA ALA A 36 0.06 2.30 -10.59
C ALA A 36 1.03 1.52 -9.68
N LEU A 37 2.33 1.86 -9.69
CA LEU A 37 3.34 1.25 -8.83
C LEU A 37 3.10 1.55 -7.35
N ARG A 38 2.75 2.80 -7.00
CA ARG A 38 2.39 3.17 -5.62
C ARG A 38 1.19 2.36 -5.12
N ARG A 39 0.14 2.24 -5.93
CA ARG A 39 -1.05 1.44 -5.59
C ARG A 39 -0.72 -0.04 -5.42
N ALA A 40 0.11 -0.60 -6.31
CA ALA A 40 0.55 -1.99 -6.21
C ALA A 40 1.38 -2.24 -4.93
N ALA A 41 2.31 -1.34 -4.61
CA ALA A 41 3.11 -1.41 -3.39
C ALA A 41 2.24 -1.28 -2.13
N ALA A 42 1.28 -0.34 -2.11
CA ALA A 42 0.35 -0.17 -1.00
C ALA A 42 -0.55 -1.41 -0.81
N LEU A 43 -1.00 -2.03 -1.91
CA LEU A 43 -1.78 -3.26 -1.86
C LEU A 43 -0.95 -4.38 -1.23
N HIS A 44 0.28 -4.58 -1.72
CA HIS A 44 1.16 -5.62 -1.19
C HIS A 44 1.46 -5.41 0.30
N LEU A 45 1.72 -4.16 0.72
CA LEU A 45 1.93 -3.82 2.13
C LEU A 45 0.72 -4.20 3.00
N HIS A 46 -0.49 -3.83 2.58
CA HIS A 46 -1.70 -4.15 3.34
C HIS A 46 -1.99 -5.65 3.38
N GLU A 47 -1.68 -6.39 2.31
CA GLU A 47 -1.80 -7.85 2.30
C GLU A 47 -0.82 -8.50 3.30
N SER A 48 0.43 -8.05 3.32
CA SER A 48 1.44 -8.54 4.28
C SER A 48 1.06 -8.23 5.72
N LEU A 49 0.66 -6.99 6.03
CA LEU A 49 0.22 -6.60 7.37
C LEU A 49 -1.03 -7.36 7.83
N ALA A 50 -1.97 -7.64 6.91
CA ALA A 50 -3.11 -8.49 7.20
C ALA A 50 -2.71 -9.95 7.50
N ALA A 51 -1.72 -10.49 6.78
CA ALA A 51 -1.20 -11.83 7.05
C ALA A 51 -0.53 -11.91 8.42
N GLU A 52 0.32 -10.93 8.76
CA GLU A 52 0.97 -10.82 10.07
C GLU A 52 -0.06 -10.71 11.22
N ALA A 53 -1.04 -9.81 11.09
CA ALA A 53 -2.09 -9.65 12.09
C ALA A 53 -2.89 -10.95 12.28
N ARG A 54 -3.18 -11.68 11.20
CA ARG A 54 -3.86 -12.99 11.26
C ARG A 54 -3.02 -14.03 12.03
N LEU A 55 -1.72 -14.09 11.77
CA LEU A 55 -0.81 -15.00 12.48
C LEU A 55 -0.72 -14.66 13.96
N ALA A 56 -0.60 -13.38 14.31
CA ALA A 56 -0.56 -12.91 15.69
C ALA A 56 -1.86 -13.23 16.46
N VAL A 57 -3.02 -13.00 15.85
CA VAL A 57 -4.33 -13.39 16.41
C VAL A 57 -4.40 -14.90 16.64
N ALA A 58 -4.02 -15.70 15.64
CA ALA A 58 -4.05 -17.17 15.74
C ALA A 58 -3.06 -17.70 16.80
N GLY A 59 -1.88 -17.10 16.91
CA GLY A 59 -0.89 -17.44 17.94
C GLY A 59 -1.44 -17.17 19.35
N ARG A 60 -1.94 -15.96 19.58
CA ARG A 60 -2.48 -15.53 20.88
C ARG A 60 -3.74 -16.30 21.30
N ARG A 61 -4.65 -16.60 20.37
CA ARG A 61 -5.85 -17.39 20.67
C ARG A 61 -5.52 -18.83 21.05
N ARG A 62 -4.42 -19.40 20.56
CA ARG A 62 -4.00 -20.78 20.89
C ARG A 62 -3.55 -20.94 22.33
N THR A 63 -3.13 -19.87 23.00
CA THR A 63 -2.64 -19.93 24.39
C THR A 63 -3.69 -19.53 25.42
N GLN A 64 -4.95 -19.32 25.01
CA GLN A 64 -6.00 -18.78 25.86
C GLN A 64 -7.30 -19.60 25.79
N SER A 65 -8.06 -19.60 26.89
CA SER A 65 -9.44 -20.07 26.88
C SER A 65 -10.33 -19.14 26.03
N ALA A 66 -11.46 -19.65 25.54
CA ALA A 66 -12.41 -18.84 24.78
C ALA A 66 -12.97 -17.64 25.58
N ALA A 67 -13.12 -17.79 26.91
CA ALA A 67 -13.58 -16.71 27.78
C ALA A 67 -12.51 -15.62 27.91
N THR A 68 -11.26 -16.01 28.15
CA THR A 68 -10.11 -15.08 28.24
C THR A 68 -9.90 -14.35 26.91
N ALA A 69 -9.98 -15.06 25.79
CA ALA A 69 -9.79 -14.47 24.47
C ALA A 69 -10.87 -13.43 24.10
N ARG A 70 -12.10 -13.57 24.62
CA ARG A 70 -13.18 -12.58 24.42
C ARG A 70 -12.94 -11.29 25.20
N ALA A 71 -12.35 -11.39 26.40
CA ALA A 71 -12.05 -10.24 27.24
C ALA A 71 -10.70 -9.57 26.89
N ASP A 72 -9.89 -10.19 26.02
CA ASP A 72 -8.56 -9.70 25.68
C ASP A 72 -8.61 -8.47 24.75
N ALA A 73 -8.39 -7.29 25.33
CA ALA A 73 -8.35 -6.02 24.61
C ALA A 73 -7.25 -5.96 23.53
N TRP A 74 -6.15 -6.70 23.68
CA TRP A 74 -5.11 -6.78 22.66
C TRP A 74 -5.58 -7.58 21.44
N LEU A 75 -6.31 -8.68 21.66
CA LEU A 75 -6.95 -9.44 20.57
C LEU A 75 -7.99 -8.59 19.83
N ALA A 76 -8.77 -7.79 20.55
CA ALA A 76 -9.72 -6.87 19.92
C ALA A 76 -9.03 -5.83 19.02
N ARG A 77 -7.93 -5.23 19.49
CA ARG A 77 -7.12 -4.30 18.68
C ARG A 77 -6.52 -4.96 17.44
N LEU A 78 -5.97 -6.16 17.58
CA LEU A 78 -5.43 -6.89 16.42
C LEU A 78 -6.51 -7.27 15.41
N ALA A 79 -7.70 -7.67 15.87
CA ALA A 79 -8.81 -7.95 14.97
C ALA A 79 -9.24 -6.69 14.22
N ALA A 80 -9.24 -5.53 14.87
CA ALA A 80 -9.51 -4.25 14.23
C ALA A 80 -8.42 -3.87 13.20
N THR A 81 -7.14 -4.04 13.54
CA THR A 81 -6.01 -3.84 12.60
C THR A 81 -6.11 -4.76 11.38
N LEU A 82 -6.42 -6.04 11.59
CA LEU A 82 -6.67 -6.99 10.51
C LEU A 82 -7.82 -6.53 9.62
N ALA A 83 -8.94 -6.11 10.20
CA ALA A 83 -10.08 -5.61 9.45
C ALA A 83 -9.74 -4.36 8.64
N HIS A 84 -8.97 -3.43 9.23
CA HIS A 84 -8.50 -2.22 8.57
C HIS A 84 -7.65 -2.54 7.33
N HIS A 85 -6.62 -3.37 7.46
CA HIS A 85 -5.75 -3.72 6.33
C HIS A 85 -6.48 -4.51 5.25
N ARG A 86 -7.41 -5.40 5.61
CA ARG A 86 -8.26 -6.10 4.62
C ARG A 86 -9.15 -5.13 3.84
N ARG A 87 -9.78 -4.17 4.52
CA ARG A 87 -10.61 -3.14 3.86
C ARG A 87 -9.77 -2.26 2.93
N ALA A 88 -8.59 -1.84 3.36
CA ALA A 88 -7.67 -1.05 2.54
C ALA A 88 -7.21 -1.82 1.28
N ALA A 89 -6.87 -3.10 1.42
CA ALA A 89 -6.50 -3.96 0.28
C ALA A 89 -7.66 -4.14 -0.71
N VAL A 90 -8.90 -4.31 -0.23
CA VAL A 90 -10.10 -4.39 -1.09
C VAL A 90 -10.29 -3.09 -1.87
N ALA A 91 -10.25 -1.94 -1.20
CA ALA A 91 -10.40 -0.64 -1.85
C ALA A 91 -9.35 -0.42 -2.96
N LEU A 92 -8.08 -0.79 -2.72
CA LEU A 92 -7.01 -0.69 -3.71
C LEU A 92 -7.20 -1.65 -4.89
N ARG A 93 -7.73 -2.86 -4.66
CA ARG A 93 -8.07 -3.81 -5.73
C ARG A 93 -9.21 -3.30 -6.60
N ASP A 94 -10.23 -2.70 -5.99
CA ASP A 94 -11.38 -2.15 -6.72
C ASP A 94 -10.98 -0.95 -7.57
N GLN A 95 -10.13 -0.06 -7.03
CA GLN A 95 -9.49 1.00 -7.82
C GLN A 95 -8.71 0.43 -9.00
N ARG A 96 -7.90 -0.62 -8.79
CA ARG A 96 -7.13 -1.25 -9.89
C ARG A 96 -8.05 -1.76 -11.01
N LYS A 97 -9.18 -2.38 -10.67
CA LYS A 97 -10.17 -2.86 -11.65
C LYS A 97 -10.78 -1.70 -12.43
N ALA A 98 -11.17 -0.61 -11.75
CA ALA A 98 -11.75 0.57 -12.38
C ALA A 98 -10.80 1.25 -13.38
N TYR A 99 -9.49 1.24 -13.12
CA TYR A 99 -8.47 1.82 -14.03
C TYR A 99 -7.94 0.86 -15.09
N SER A 100 -8.43 -0.39 -15.12
CA SER A 100 -8.03 -1.41 -16.13
C SER A 100 -9.14 -1.65 -17.17
N GLN A 101 -10.24 -0.90 -17.10
CA GLN A 101 -11.30 -0.82 -18.12
C GLN A 101 -11.13 0.48 -18.91
#